data_AF-A0A0P0XWA7-F1
#
_entry.id   AF-A0A0P0XWA7-F1
#
_cell.length_a   1.000
_cell.length_b   1.000
_cell.length_c   1.000
_cell.angle_alpha   90.00
_cell.angle_beta   90.00
_cell.angle_gamma   90.00
#
_symmetry.space_group_name_H-M   'P 1'
#
loop_
_entity.id
_entity.type
_entity.pdbx_description
1 polymer ?
#
loop_
_entity_poly.entity_id
_entity_poly.type
_entity_poly.pdbx_seq_one_letter_code
_entity_poly.pdbx_strand_id
1 'polypeptide(L)'
;LDDVDAANMHMEIGRRIYRERLETRDRDADMEQRRAFQKLIYVSNLVFGDASTFLLPWKRLFGVTDSQIDIAMRENAKILYASQLKSIGRGLDIGTLIEVRRAQLAYKLSDEIAAEMFKEHAKKLVQENISSALDIVKSRTKAANSPTQVIEDVKSILAFNSLLITLSKHPDQDRFIRGLGPISLGGESDHDRRADDLKLLYRAYATEVLSDGHLDDEKLAPLNQLRNIFGLGKREAESIMSDVKAQVYRKRLAKSFNSELAAAPSKAAFLQNICEELQFDPELASKMHEDIYRQKLQQFVADGELNKDEVEALMAFQVRLCIPQETVDAVHSEICGKLFEKVVVEAISSVDGYDTNRRQAVKKAAQGLNLKNESVMAIFSKVVRKLFLNYIQRAKAAGNRIETAKELKKMISFNTVVVSELLADIKGEPTTAEPQTSDATSEPEVSESEGDDEYEWEQLETLRKTRPDKELREKLAKSSQKEITLKDDIPLRDRAELYETYLVFCVTGETTNVSFGTAISTKKDNSEYLMLKQLGDILGLTRKEAQNVHIKMAEKAFVQQAEVILADGKLTEAKADQLAKIQKQVGLPTEYA
;
A
#
# COMPACT_ATOMS: atom_id res chain seq x y z
N LEU A 1 67.82 -1.67 -49.18
CA LEU A 1 67.43 -0.74 -50.25
C LEU A 1 67.95 0.61 -49.83
N ASP A 2 68.56 1.37 -50.74
CA ASP A 2 68.78 2.79 -50.48
C ASP A 2 67.41 3.49 -50.42
N ASP A 3 67.29 4.58 -49.68
CA ASP A 3 66.01 5.28 -49.47
C ASP A 3 65.38 5.72 -50.80
N VAL A 4 66.23 6.00 -51.80
CA VAL A 4 65.84 6.39 -53.17
C VAL A 4 65.15 5.25 -53.92
N ASP A 5 65.68 4.02 -53.83
CA ASP A 5 65.09 2.85 -54.50
C ASP A 5 63.75 2.47 -53.87
N ALA A 6 63.68 2.54 -52.54
CA ALA A 6 62.43 2.31 -51.81
C ALA A 6 61.37 3.36 -52.20
N ALA A 7 61.73 4.64 -52.30
CA ALA A 7 60.80 5.70 -52.70
C ALA A 7 60.25 5.48 -54.12
N ASN A 8 61.10 5.05 -55.06
CA ASN A 8 60.69 4.73 -56.43
C ASN A 8 59.70 3.56 -56.48
N MET A 9 59.96 2.50 -55.71
CA MET A 9 59.06 1.35 -55.60
C MET A 9 57.69 1.76 -55.03
N HIS A 10 57.66 2.53 -53.93
CA HIS A 10 56.42 3.02 -53.36
C HIS A 10 55.63 3.88 -54.36
N MET A 11 56.30 4.75 -55.13
CA MET A 11 55.69 5.54 -56.20
C MET A 11 55.11 4.70 -57.33
N GLU A 12 55.77 3.60 -57.71
CA GLU A 12 55.27 2.68 -58.73
C GLU A 12 54.01 1.95 -58.26
N ILE A 13 54.01 1.46 -57.02
CA ILE A 13 52.82 0.84 -56.40
C ILE A 13 51.69 1.88 -56.32
N GLY A 14 51.98 3.12 -55.93
CA GLY A 14 50.99 4.21 -55.90
C GLY A 14 50.38 4.48 -57.28
N ARG A 15 51.20 4.52 -58.34
CA ARG A 15 50.72 4.68 -59.73
C ARG A 15 49.89 3.50 -60.21
N ARG A 16 50.20 2.29 -59.77
CA ARG A 16 49.41 1.09 -60.08
C ARG A 16 48.04 1.17 -59.42
N ILE A 17 47.96 1.42 -58.11
CA ILE A 17 46.70 1.59 -57.38
C ILE A 17 45.85 2.71 -58.00
N TYR A 18 46.47 3.83 -58.37
CA TYR A 18 45.76 4.94 -59.00
C TYR A 18 45.19 4.59 -60.38
N ARG A 19 45.94 3.83 -61.21
CA ARG A 19 45.44 3.33 -62.51
C ARG A 19 44.29 2.34 -62.31
N GLU A 20 44.46 1.37 -61.43
CA GLU A 20 43.42 0.38 -61.13
C GLU A 20 42.12 1.05 -60.68
N ARG A 21 42.22 2.13 -59.87
CA ARG A 21 41.09 2.96 -59.45
C ARG A 21 40.38 3.68 -60.59
N LEU A 22 41.11 4.18 -61.59
CA LEU A 22 40.51 4.83 -62.78
C LEU A 22 39.85 3.83 -63.72
N GLU A 23 40.35 2.60 -63.73
CA GLU A 23 39.86 1.50 -64.58
C GLU A 23 38.63 0.80 -63.97
N THR A 24 38.45 0.86 -62.64
CA THR A 24 37.30 0.25 -61.97
C THR A 24 36.04 1.13 -62.04
N ARG A 25 34.95 0.57 -62.60
CA ARG A 25 33.61 1.19 -62.61
C ARG A 25 32.74 0.77 -61.42
N ASP A 26 33.25 -0.11 -60.56
CA ASP A 26 32.55 -0.63 -59.39
C ASP A 26 32.90 0.16 -58.13
N ARG A 27 31.89 0.47 -57.32
CA ARG A 27 32.05 1.25 -56.07
C ARG A 27 32.81 0.49 -55.00
N ASP A 28 32.59 -0.82 -54.88
CA ASP A 28 33.25 -1.62 -53.85
C ASP A 28 34.74 -1.77 -54.15
N ALA A 29 35.08 -1.98 -55.43
CA ALA A 29 36.47 -2.02 -55.88
C ALA A 29 37.16 -0.64 -55.73
N ASP A 30 36.50 0.49 -56.03
CA ASP A 30 37.05 1.83 -55.75
C ASP A 30 37.35 2.03 -54.26
N MET A 31 36.47 1.57 -53.38
CA MET A 31 36.68 1.64 -51.93
C MET A 31 37.86 0.79 -51.45
N GLU A 32 38.03 -0.42 -52.01
CA GLU A 32 39.17 -1.27 -51.71
C GLU A 32 40.49 -0.66 -52.18
N GLN A 33 40.51 -0.06 -53.38
CA GLN A 33 41.68 0.66 -53.90
C GLN A 33 42.02 1.90 -53.06
N ARG A 34 41.02 2.63 -52.54
CA ARG A 34 41.24 3.71 -51.57
C ARG A 34 41.87 3.21 -50.27
N ARG A 35 41.43 2.07 -49.74
CA ARG A 35 42.05 1.45 -48.55
C ARG A 35 43.48 0.98 -48.83
N ALA A 36 43.73 0.38 -49.99
CA ALA A 36 45.07 -0.01 -50.43
C ALA A 36 46.00 1.22 -50.52
N PHE A 37 45.50 2.32 -51.08
CA PHE A 37 46.22 3.58 -51.15
C PHE A 37 46.53 4.15 -49.76
N GLN A 38 45.55 4.13 -48.84
CA GLN A 38 45.77 4.56 -47.44
C GLN A 38 46.84 3.72 -46.73
N LYS A 39 46.82 2.39 -46.90
CA LYS A 39 47.86 1.50 -46.36
C LYS A 39 49.24 1.86 -46.90
N LEU A 40 49.32 2.16 -48.19
CA LEU A 40 50.57 2.56 -48.82
C LEU A 40 51.08 3.90 -48.30
N ILE A 41 50.21 4.89 -48.09
CA ILE A 41 50.57 6.15 -47.40
C ILE A 41 51.15 5.85 -46.02
N TYR A 42 50.50 5.00 -45.24
CA TYR A 42 50.94 4.64 -43.90
C TYR A 42 52.33 4.00 -43.88
N VAL A 43 52.54 2.96 -44.70
CA VAL A 43 53.85 2.29 -44.79
C VAL A 43 54.92 3.25 -45.29
N SER A 44 54.61 4.10 -46.28
CA SER A 44 55.57 5.10 -46.78
C SER A 44 56.00 6.08 -45.67
N ASN A 45 55.06 6.57 -44.87
CA ASN A 45 55.37 7.49 -43.77
C ASN A 45 56.16 6.79 -42.64
N LEU A 46 55.92 5.51 -42.38
CA LEU A 46 56.74 4.75 -41.42
C LEU A 46 58.17 4.51 -41.91
N VAL A 47 58.35 4.22 -43.20
CA VAL A 47 59.68 3.93 -43.78
C VAL A 47 60.51 5.20 -43.95
N PHE A 48 59.92 6.26 -44.53
CA PHE A 48 60.65 7.50 -44.84
C PHE A 48 60.59 8.54 -43.72
N GLY A 49 59.73 8.35 -42.71
CA GLY A 49 59.58 9.27 -41.59
C GLY A 49 59.18 10.69 -42.02
N ASP A 50 59.73 11.69 -41.32
CA ASP A 50 59.49 13.11 -41.57
C ASP A 50 60.25 13.64 -42.81
N ALA A 51 60.90 12.77 -43.59
CA ALA A 51 61.47 13.09 -44.89
C ALA A 51 60.34 13.29 -45.94
N SER A 52 59.53 14.32 -45.69
CA SER A 52 58.38 14.78 -46.49
C SER A 52 58.75 15.07 -47.96
N THR A 53 60.04 15.20 -48.27
CA THR A 53 60.59 15.32 -49.62
C THR A 53 60.22 14.13 -50.51
N PHE A 54 60.14 12.92 -49.98
CA PHE A 54 59.78 11.72 -50.75
C PHE A 54 58.25 11.55 -50.93
N LEU A 55 57.45 12.22 -50.10
CA LEU A 55 55.98 12.27 -50.20
C LEU A 55 55.48 13.49 -50.99
N LEU A 56 56.32 14.49 -51.26
CA LEU A 56 55.99 15.65 -52.10
C LEU A 56 55.48 15.27 -53.50
N PRO A 57 56.07 14.28 -54.20
CA PRO A 57 55.52 13.76 -55.45
C PRO A 57 54.12 13.19 -55.29
N TRP A 58 53.78 12.60 -54.13
CA TRP A 58 52.45 12.06 -53.85
C TRP A 58 51.39 13.15 -53.74
N LYS A 59 51.70 14.22 -53.01
CA LYS A 59 50.80 15.39 -52.90
C LYS A 59 50.51 15.99 -54.28
N ARG A 60 51.52 16.04 -55.15
CA ARG A 60 51.41 16.62 -56.51
C ARG A 60 50.71 15.69 -57.50
N LEU A 61 51.02 14.39 -57.50
CA LEU A 61 50.52 13.44 -58.49
C LEU A 61 49.14 12.86 -58.15
N PHE A 62 48.84 12.67 -56.87
CA PHE A 62 47.60 12.03 -56.42
C PHE A 62 46.64 13.00 -55.70
N GLY A 63 47.03 14.27 -55.53
CA GLY A 63 46.21 15.29 -54.88
C GLY A 63 45.96 15.03 -53.39
N VAL A 64 46.88 14.33 -52.71
CA VAL A 64 46.71 13.94 -51.31
C VAL A 64 46.90 15.14 -50.40
N THR A 65 45.90 15.45 -49.58
CA THR A 65 45.98 16.51 -48.56
C THR A 65 46.63 16.00 -47.27
N ASP A 66 47.20 16.91 -46.47
CA ASP A 66 47.74 16.55 -45.15
C ASP A 66 46.69 15.88 -44.25
N SER A 67 45.44 16.34 -44.30
CA SER A 67 44.32 15.70 -43.59
C SER A 67 44.08 14.25 -44.00
N GLN A 68 44.26 13.90 -45.27
CA GLN A 68 44.11 12.52 -45.75
C GLN A 68 45.27 11.64 -45.27
N ILE A 69 46.49 12.20 -45.18
CA ILE A 69 47.64 11.51 -44.60
C ILE A 69 47.37 11.24 -43.12
N ASP A 70 46.91 12.22 -42.36
CA ASP A 70 46.59 12.06 -40.94
C ASP A 70 45.51 11.00 -40.70
N ILE A 71 44.45 11.00 -41.52
CA ILE A 71 43.40 9.98 -41.47
C ILE A 71 43.98 8.60 -41.80
N ALA A 72 44.78 8.48 -42.87
CA ALA A 72 45.40 7.21 -43.24
C ALA A 72 46.34 6.69 -42.15
N MET A 73 47.12 7.58 -41.53
CA MET A 73 48.00 7.25 -40.41
C MET A 73 47.20 6.74 -39.22
N ARG A 74 46.20 7.51 -38.79
CA ARG A 74 45.37 7.19 -37.64
C ARG A 74 44.61 5.89 -37.81
N GLU A 75 43.91 5.70 -38.94
CA GLU A 75 43.05 4.53 -39.14
C GLU A 75 43.86 3.23 -39.32
N ASN A 76 44.99 3.25 -40.03
CA ASN A 76 45.84 2.06 -40.14
C ASN A 76 46.51 1.72 -38.81
N ALA A 77 46.98 2.73 -38.07
CA ALA A 77 47.54 2.54 -36.73
C ALA A 77 46.49 1.94 -35.77
N LYS A 78 45.24 2.43 -35.80
CA LYS A 78 44.12 1.84 -35.05
C LYS A 78 43.91 0.36 -35.40
N ILE A 79 43.85 0.01 -36.68
CA ILE A 79 43.62 -1.39 -37.11
C ILE A 79 44.72 -2.32 -36.59
N LEU A 80 45.98 -1.92 -36.72
CA LEU A 80 47.12 -2.71 -36.22
C LEU A 80 47.09 -2.81 -34.70
N TYR A 81 46.80 -1.70 -34.01
CA TYR A 81 46.71 -1.67 -32.57
C TYR A 81 45.56 -2.54 -32.04
N ALA A 82 44.40 -2.54 -32.69
CA ALA A 82 43.28 -3.41 -32.36
C ALA A 82 43.66 -4.90 -32.46
N SER A 83 44.53 -5.27 -33.41
CA SER A 83 45.04 -6.65 -33.49
C SER A 83 45.94 -7.01 -32.31
N GLN A 84 46.75 -6.06 -31.83
CA GLN A 84 47.61 -6.25 -30.65
C GLN A 84 46.79 -6.33 -29.36
N LEU A 85 45.72 -5.54 -29.22
CA LEU A 85 44.85 -5.59 -28.04
C LEU A 85 44.25 -6.98 -27.79
N LYS A 86 44.04 -7.78 -28.85
CA LYS A 86 43.50 -9.15 -28.73
C LYS A 86 44.42 -10.11 -27.96
N SER A 87 45.72 -9.82 -27.85
CA SER A 87 46.62 -10.63 -27.01
C SER A 87 46.41 -10.39 -25.52
N ILE A 88 45.79 -9.26 -25.15
CA ILE A 88 45.47 -8.93 -23.77
C ILE A 88 44.17 -9.65 -23.37
N GLY A 89 44.33 -10.67 -22.52
CA GLY A 89 43.22 -11.35 -21.85
C GLY A 89 42.89 -10.76 -20.48
N ARG A 90 42.08 -11.50 -19.71
CA ARG A 90 41.68 -11.14 -18.33
C ARG A 90 42.82 -11.30 -17.33
N GLY A 91 43.74 -12.23 -17.58
CA GLY A 91 45.01 -12.32 -16.87
C GLY A 91 45.97 -11.29 -17.45
N LEU A 92 46.01 -10.09 -16.86
CA LEU A 92 46.91 -9.02 -17.30
C LEU A 92 48.36 -9.43 -17.02
N ASP A 93 49.13 -9.66 -18.08
CA ASP A 93 50.57 -9.92 -17.99
C ASP A 93 51.37 -8.63 -18.26
N ILE A 94 52.27 -8.29 -17.35
CA ILE A 94 53.08 -7.07 -17.43
C ILE A 94 53.92 -7.05 -18.73
N GLY A 95 54.44 -8.21 -19.16
CA GLY A 95 55.18 -8.34 -20.41
C GLY A 95 54.34 -7.94 -21.62
N THR A 96 53.15 -8.52 -21.75
CA THR A 96 52.21 -8.18 -22.83
C THR A 96 51.82 -6.69 -22.83
N LEU A 97 51.61 -6.07 -21.67
CA LEU A 97 51.27 -4.64 -21.59
C LEU A 97 52.40 -3.75 -22.11
N ILE A 98 53.66 -4.10 -21.82
CA ILE A 98 54.83 -3.39 -22.32
C ILE A 98 55.01 -3.60 -23.82
N GLU A 99 54.77 -4.81 -24.33
CA GLU A 99 54.84 -5.11 -25.76
C GLU A 99 53.79 -4.34 -26.55
N VAL A 100 52.55 -4.31 -26.08
CA VAL A 100 51.48 -3.55 -26.73
C VAL A 100 51.76 -2.04 -26.67
N ARG A 101 52.36 -1.53 -25.59
CA ARG A 101 52.84 -0.13 -25.53
C ARG A 101 53.94 0.16 -26.54
N ARG A 102 54.91 -0.75 -26.71
CA ARG A 102 55.94 -0.61 -27.74
C ARG A 102 55.35 -0.62 -29.15
N ALA A 103 54.37 -1.51 -29.40
CA ALA A 103 53.66 -1.56 -30.67
C ALA A 103 52.89 -0.25 -30.94
N GLN A 104 52.21 0.31 -29.93
CA GLN A 104 51.54 1.61 -30.03
C GLN A 104 52.49 2.71 -30.53
N LEU A 105 53.68 2.82 -29.91
CA LEU A 105 54.69 3.82 -30.26
C LEU A 105 55.25 3.57 -31.67
N ALA A 106 55.50 2.31 -32.02
CA ALA A 106 55.96 1.93 -33.36
C ALA A 106 54.93 2.26 -34.45
N TYR A 107 53.64 2.18 -34.14
CA TYR A 107 52.55 2.53 -35.07
C TYR A 107 52.24 4.04 -35.11
N LYS A 108 52.95 4.87 -34.34
CA LYS A 108 52.69 6.31 -34.19
C LYS A 108 51.23 6.62 -33.78
N LEU A 109 50.59 5.76 -32.98
CA LEU A 109 49.24 5.99 -32.47
C LEU A 109 49.28 6.89 -31.23
N SER A 110 48.49 7.97 -31.22
CA SER A 110 48.41 8.90 -30.08
C SER A 110 47.93 8.21 -28.80
N ASP A 111 48.43 8.66 -27.66
CA ASP A 111 48.10 8.13 -26.33
C ASP A 111 46.59 8.20 -26.02
N GLU A 112 45.90 9.25 -26.47
CA GLU A 112 44.44 9.42 -26.28
C GLU A 112 43.64 8.32 -26.97
N ILE A 113 43.88 8.11 -28.27
CA ILE A 113 43.18 7.06 -29.04
C ILE A 113 43.54 5.67 -28.51
N ALA A 114 44.81 5.41 -28.18
CA ALA A 114 45.22 4.13 -27.62
C ALA A 114 44.52 3.85 -26.28
N ALA A 115 44.39 4.86 -25.42
CA ALA A 115 43.69 4.76 -24.16
C ALA A 115 42.19 4.46 -24.33
N GLU A 116 41.52 5.10 -25.29
CA GLU A 116 40.12 4.86 -25.60
C GLU A 116 39.91 3.44 -26.13
N MET A 117 40.72 2.99 -27.10
CA MET A 117 40.64 1.64 -27.64
C MET A 117 40.90 0.55 -26.59
N PHE A 118 41.85 0.76 -25.69
CA PHE A 118 42.09 -0.18 -24.59
C PHE A 118 40.90 -0.22 -23.61
N LYS A 119 40.32 0.94 -23.26
CA LYS A 119 39.13 0.99 -22.41
C LYS A 119 37.95 0.23 -23.03
N GLU A 120 37.72 0.39 -24.34
CA GLU A 120 36.70 -0.39 -25.06
C GLU A 120 36.99 -1.90 -25.03
N HIS A 121 38.25 -2.31 -25.25
CA HIS A 121 38.64 -3.71 -25.16
C HIS A 121 38.45 -4.29 -23.76
N ALA A 122 38.87 -3.56 -22.72
CA ALA A 122 38.71 -3.97 -21.33
C ALA A 122 37.23 -4.10 -20.94
N LYS A 123 36.37 -3.17 -21.42
CA LYS A 123 34.91 -3.27 -21.27
C LYS A 123 34.36 -4.52 -21.95
N LYS A 124 34.81 -4.84 -23.16
CA LYS A 124 34.39 -6.04 -23.89
C LYS A 124 34.72 -7.33 -23.13
N LEU A 125 35.91 -7.42 -22.53
CA LEU A 125 36.30 -8.56 -21.69
C LEU A 125 35.37 -8.74 -20.46
N VAL A 126 34.96 -7.63 -19.84
CA VAL A 126 33.99 -7.65 -18.72
C VAL A 126 32.59 -8.04 -19.22
N GLN A 127 32.17 -7.54 -20.38
CA GLN A 127 30.88 -7.88 -20.98
C GLN A 127 30.75 -9.37 -21.32
N GLU A 128 31.84 -10.04 -21.72
CA GLU A 128 31.83 -11.50 -21.92
C GLU A 128 31.52 -12.28 -20.63
N ASN A 129 32.09 -11.89 -19.49
CA ASN A 129 31.75 -12.48 -18.18
C ASN A 129 30.30 -12.20 -17.82
N ILE A 130 29.82 -10.98 -18.07
CA ILE A 130 28.43 -10.59 -17.79
C ILE A 130 27.46 -11.45 -18.60
N SER A 131 27.72 -11.63 -19.90
CA SER A 131 26.89 -12.49 -20.76
C SER A 131 26.87 -13.94 -20.28
N SER A 132 28.05 -14.51 -19.95
CA SER A 132 28.16 -15.86 -19.36
C SER A 132 27.32 -15.99 -18.08
N ALA A 133 27.49 -15.06 -17.15
CA ALA A 133 26.76 -15.04 -15.89
C ALA A 133 25.24 -14.87 -16.09
N LEU A 134 24.83 -14.02 -17.03
CA LEU A 134 23.41 -13.80 -17.34
C LEU A 134 22.76 -15.01 -18.00
N ASP A 135 23.45 -15.69 -18.91
CA ASP A 135 22.94 -16.90 -19.55
C ASP A 135 22.63 -17.98 -18.51
N ILE A 136 23.50 -18.13 -17.51
CA ILE A 136 23.28 -19.06 -16.39
C ILE A 136 22.08 -18.60 -15.53
N VAL A 137 22.06 -17.33 -15.09
CA VAL A 137 21.00 -16.81 -14.21
C VAL A 137 19.62 -16.85 -14.87
N LYS A 138 19.54 -16.55 -16.17
CA LYS A 138 18.28 -16.52 -16.93
C LYS A 138 17.85 -17.91 -17.42
N SER A 139 18.73 -18.91 -17.38
CA SER A 139 18.36 -20.26 -17.81
C SER A 139 17.26 -20.84 -16.91
N ARG A 140 16.22 -21.42 -17.54
CA ARG A 140 15.08 -22.04 -16.84
C ARG A 140 15.43 -23.34 -16.12
N THR A 141 16.61 -23.89 -16.38
CA THR A 141 17.04 -25.21 -15.93
C THR A 141 17.61 -25.15 -14.51
N LYS A 142 16.71 -25.05 -13.51
CA LYS A 142 17.04 -24.95 -12.08
C LYS A 142 18.07 -25.97 -11.56
N ALA A 143 18.21 -27.13 -12.20
CA ALA A 143 19.11 -28.20 -11.76
C ALA A 143 20.60 -27.98 -12.11
N ALA A 144 20.92 -27.09 -13.06
CA ALA A 144 22.29 -26.79 -13.48
C ALA A 144 22.77 -25.40 -13.04
N ASN A 145 21.90 -24.62 -12.38
CA ASN A 145 22.26 -23.34 -11.81
C ASN A 145 23.21 -23.58 -10.63
N SER A 146 24.51 -23.66 -10.87
CA SER A 146 25.49 -23.50 -9.80
C SER A 146 25.54 -21.99 -9.50
N PRO A 147 24.87 -21.49 -8.43
CA PRO A 147 25.04 -20.10 -8.02
C PRO A 147 26.54 -19.77 -7.91
N THR A 148 27.37 -20.76 -7.57
CA THR A 148 28.82 -20.71 -7.58
C THR A 148 29.42 -20.15 -8.87
N GLN A 149 29.00 -20.58 -10.08
CA GLN A 149 29.64 -20.13 -11.32
C GLN A 149 29.32 -18.66 -11.63
N VAL A 150 28.08 -18.23 -11.40
CA VAL A 150 27.68 -16.81 -11.54
C VAL A 150 28.55 -15.94 -10.63
N ILE A 151 28.77 -16.41 -9.41
CA ILE A 151 29.58 -15.70 -8.42
C ILE A 151 31.06 -15.71 -8.80
N GLU A 152 31.59 -16.79 -9.37
CA GLU A 152 32.95 -16.86 -9.90
C GLU A 152 33.16 -15.89 -11.06
N ASP A 153 32.21 -15.79 -11.99
CA ASP A 153 32.27 -14.84 -13.12
C ASP A 153 32.28 -13.38 -12.60
N VAL A 154 31.45 -13.06 -11.61
CA VAL A 154 31.43 -11.74 -10.96
C VAL A 154 32.73 -11.49 -10.17
N LYS A 155 33.27 -12.47 -9.45
CA LYS A 155 34.57 -12.37 -8.77
C LYS A 155 35.71 -12.16 -9.78
N SER A 156 35.65 -12.79 -10.95
CA SER A 156 36.60 -12.57 -12.04
C SER A 156 36.56 -11.12 -12.56
N ILE A 157 35.37 -10.53 -12.70
CA ILE A 157 35.22 -9.10 -13.05
C ILE A 157 35.87 -8.20 -12.00
N LEU A 158 35.61 -8.47 -10.71
CA LEU A 158 36.18 -7.70 -9.60
C LEU A 158 37.71 -7.81 -9.56
N ALA A 159 38.25 -9.02 -9.69
CA ALA A 159 39.69 -9.27 -9.71
C ALA A 159 40.37 -8.54 -10.88
N PHE A 160 39.77 -8.60 -12.08
CA PHE A 160 40.26 -7.89 -13.26
C PHE A 160 40.29 -6.37 -13.05
N ASN A 161 39.21 -5.79 -12.52
CA ASN A 161 39.15 -4.36 -12.24
C ASN A 161 40.17 -3.94 -11.16
N SER A 162 40.37 -4.76 -10.13
CA SER A 162 41.39 -4.51 -9.09
C SER A 162 42.81 -4.55 -9.65
N LEU A 163 43.11 -5.47 -10.57
CA LEU A 163 44.40 -5.51 -11.29
C LEU A 163 44.62 -4.24 -12.11
N LEU A 164 43.62 -3.77 -12.86
CA LEU A 164 43.71 -2.53 -13.64
C LEU A 164 44.00 -1.32 -12.75
N ILE A 165 43.31 -1.20 -11.62
CA ILE A 165 43.54 -0.12 -10.65
C ILE A 165 44.97 -0.20 -10.09
N THR A 166 45.44 -1.40 -9.76
CA THR A 166 46.77 -1.61 -9.19
C THR A 166 47.86 -1.23 -10.20
N LEU A 167 47.74 -1.68 -11.45
CA LEU A 167 48.68 -1.36 -12.53
C LEU A 167 48.63 0.11 -12.92
N SER A 168 47.48 0.78 -12.79
CA SER A 168 47.37 2.23 -13.02
C SER A 168 48.11 3.08 -11.98
N LYS A 169 48.51 2.50 -10.85
CA LYS A 169 49.27 3.17 -9.78
C LYS A 169 50.71 2.65 -9.67
N HIS A 170 51.12 1.78 -10.59
CA HIS A 170 52.43 1.17 -10.55
C HIS A 170 53.53 2.20 -10.91
N PRO A 171 54.74 2.14 -10.31
CA PRO A 171 55.82 3.08 -10.62
C PRO A 171 56.20 3.15 -12.11
N ASP A 172 56.15 2.00 -12.79
CA ASP A 172 56.44 1.88 -14.23
C ASP A 172 55.24 2.16 -15.16
N GLN A 173 54.19 2.86 -14.68
CA GLN A 173 52.96 3.09 -15.44
C GLN A 173 53.21 3.63 -16.87
N ASP A 174 54.24 4.46 -17.07
CA ASP A 174 54.58 5.03 -18.38
C ASP A 174 55.04 4.01 -19.43
N ARG A 175 55.52 2.85 -18.95
CA ARG A 175 55.92 1.73 -19.81
C ARG A 175 54.74 0.84 -20.19
N PHE A 176 53.60 1.01 -19.52
CA PHE A 176 52.40 0.23 -19.78
C PHE A 176 51.51 0.89 -20.83
N ILE A 177 50.50 0.13 -21.24
CA ILE A 177 49.45 0.62 -22.12
C ILE A 177 48.75 1.85 -21.53
N ARG A 178 48.35 2.79 -22.38
CA ARG A 178 47.55 3.93 -21.96
C ARG A 178 46.10 3.51 -21.70
N GLY A 179 45.43 4.20 -20.78
CA GLY A 179 44.04 3.92 -20.42
C GLY A 179 43.84 2.90 -19.29
N LEU A 180 44.91 2.41 -18.64
CA LEU A 180 44.80 1.63 -17.40
C LEU A 180 44.09 2.44 -16.31
N GLY A 181 43.05 1.86 -15.72
CA GLY A 181 42.25 2.48 -14.68
C GLY A 181 40.97 1.68 -14.41
N PRO A 182 40.14 2.15 -13.47
CA PRO A 182 38.88 1.48 -13.14
C PRO A 182 37.93 1.47 -14.35
N ILE A 183 37.26 0.34 -14.55
CA ILE A 183 36.22 0.19 -15.56
C ILE A 183 34.89 0.65 -15.00
N SER A 184 34.11 1.36 -15.83
CA SER A 184 32.68 1.56 -15.63
C SER A 184 31.93 1.36 -16.94
N LEU A 185 30.82 0.62 -16.86
CA LEU A 185 29.86 0.41 -17.94
C LEU A 185 28.78 1.51 -17.97
N GLY A 186 28.77 2.40 -16.97
CA GLY A 186 27.84 3.53 -16.90
C GLY A 186 28.07 4.53 -18.03
N GLY A 187 26.98 5.10 -18.55
CA GLY A 187 27.01 6.11 -19.62
C GLY A 187 27.16 5.55 -21.04
N GLU A 188 27.15 4.23 -21.22
CA GLU A 188 27.09 3.61 -22.55
C GLU A 188 25.71 3.78 -23.18
N SER A 189 25.65 3.88 -24.51
CA SER A 189 24.41 4.09 -25.29
C SER A 189 23.34 3.01 -25.03
N ASP A 190 23.77 1.79 -24.70
CA ASP A 190 22.91 0.64 -24.37
C ASP A 190 22.91 0.31 -22.86
N HIS A 191 23.35 1.22 -21.99
CA HIS A 191 23.35 0.99 -20.54
C HIS A 191 21.94 0.80 -20.02
N ASP A 192 21.00 1.67 -20.39
CA ASP A 192 19.60 1.59 -19.94
C ASP A 192 18.95 0.24 -20.27
N ARG A 193 19.24 -0.31 -21.45
CA ARG A 193 18.72 -1.63 -21.88
C ARG A 193 19.27 -2.79 -21.06
N ARG A 194 20.48 -2.66 -20.53
CA ARG A 194 21.17 -3.69 -19.74
C ARG A 194 21.09 -3.45 -18.25
N ALA A 195 20.56 -2.31 -17.81
CA ALA A 195 20.53 -1.92 -16.41
C ALA A 195 19.85 -2.99 -15.54
N ASP A 196 18.72 -3.55 -16.00
CA ASP A 196 18.00 -4.60 -15.26
C ASP A 196 18.79 -5.90 -15.14
N ASP A 197 19.55 -6.25 -16.16
CA ASP A 197 20.43 -7.42 -16.16
C ASP A 197 21.61 -7.24 -15.19
N LEU A 198 22.21 -6.06 -15.18
CA LEU A 198 23.28 -5.72 -14.23
C LEU A 198 22.75 -5.68 -12.78
N LYS A 199 21.54 -5.15 -12.57
CA LYS A 199 20.84 -5.19 -11.27
C LYS A 199 20.60 -6.62 -10.81
N LEU A 200 20.25 -7.53 -11.72
CA LEU A 200 20.04 -8.95 -11.42
C LEU A 200 21.33 -9.63 -10.95
N LEU A 201 22.45 -9.40 -11.65
CA LEU A 201 23.76 -9.92 -11.24
C LEU A 201 24.22 -9.32 -9.91
N TYR A 202 24.03 -8.01 -9.72
CA TYR A 202 24.35 -7.34 -8.46
C TYR A 202 23.55 -7.94 -7.29
N ARG A 203 22.24 -8.19 -7.48
CA ARG A 203 21.40 -8.86 -6.48
C ARG A 203 21.87 -10.28 -6.19
N ALA A 204 22.23 -11.06 -7.21
CA ALA A 204 22.74 -12.41 -7.03
C ALA A 204 24.03 -12.41 -6.20
N TYR A 205 24.97 -11.53 -6.53
CA TYR A 205 26.23 -11.40 -5.78
C TYR A 205 26.00 -10.91 -4.35
N ALA A 206 25.17 -9.89 -4.14
CA ALA A 206 24.82 -9.40 -2.81
C ALA A 206 24.17 -10.49 -1.94
N THR A 207 23.31 -11.32 -2.53
CA THR A 207 22.64 -12.43 -1.83
C THR A 207 23.63 -13.49 -1.37
N GLU A 208 24.63 -13.82 -2.19
CA GLU A 208 25.67 -14.76 -1.82
C GLU A 208 26.59 -14.20 -0.73
N VAL A 209 27.04 -12.95 -0.89
CA VAL A 209 27.94 -12.29 0.07
C VAL A 209 27.30 -12.16 1.45
N LEU A 210 25.98 -11.96 1.50
CA LEU A 210 25.19 -11.85 2.73
C LEU A 210 24.59 -13.19 3.20
N SER A 211 24.94 -14.31 2.58
CA SER A 211 24.32 -15.61 2.87
C SER A 211 24.60 -16.13 4.29
N ASP A 212 25.73 -15.74 4.87
CA ASP A 212 26.13 -16.05 6.25
C ASP A 212 25.47 -15.13 7.30
N GLY A 213 24.80 -14.07 6.85
CA GLY A 213 24.06 -13.16 7.69
C GLY A 213 24.89 -12.09 8.39
N HIS A 214 26.14 -11.85 7.95
CA HIS A 214 26.99 -10.80 8.49
C HIS A 214 27.44 -9.82 7.40
N LEU A 215 27.33 -8.52 7.67
CA LEU A 215 27.82 -7.46 6.80
C LEU A 215 28.95 -6.70 7.48
N ASP A 216 30.16 -6.84 6.94
CA ASP A 216 31.36 -6.14 7.34
C ASP A 216 31.88 -5.21 6.21
N ASP A 217 32.86 -4.38 6.55
CA ASP A 217 33.49 -3.46 5.58
C ASP A 217 34.24 -4.23 4.47
N GLU A 218 34.74 -5.43 4.76
CA GLU A 218 35.43 -6.30 3.80
C GLU A 218 34.49 -6.79 2.69
N LYS A 219 33.22 -7.05 3.01
CA LYS A 219 32.16 -7.41 2.07
C LYS A 219 31.56 -6.19 1.36
N LEU A 220 31.51 -5.04 2.03
CA LEU A 220 31.01 -3.79 1.43
C LEU A 220 31.93 -3.26 0.33
N ALA A 221 33.25 -3.44 0.45
CA ALA A 221 34.20 -2.96 -0.56
C ALA A 221 33.97 -3.58 -1.96
N PRO A 222 33.91 -4.92 -2.13
CA PRO A 222 33.57 -5.56 -3.40
C PRO A 222 32.20 -5.15 -3.95
N LEU A 223 31.18 -5.01 -3.10
CA LEU A 223 29.85 -4.57 -3.52
C LEU A 223 29.88 -3.13 -4.07
N ASN A 224 30.56 -2.21 -3.39
CA ASN A 224 30.74 -0.84 -3.88
C ASN A 224 31.55 -0.79 -5.18
N GLN A 225 32.58 -1.63 -5.31
CA GLN A 225 33.35 -1.74 -6.54
C GLN A 225 32.48 -2.27 -7.68
N LEU A 226 31.67 -3.31 -7.43
CA LEU A 226 30.76 -3.88 -8.41
C LEU A 226 29.70 -2.87 -8.86
N ARG A 227 29.13 -2.09 -7.92
CA ARG A 227 28.21 -0.98 -8.21
C ARG A 227 28.83 0.01 -9.20
N ASN A 228 30.09 0.41 -8.96
CA ASN A 228 30.79 1.37 -9.82
C ASN A 228 31.10 0.77 -11.21
N ILE A 229 31.50 -0.50 -11.28
CA ILE A 229 31.74 -1.20 -12.55
C ILE A 229 30.46 -1.27 -13.37
N PHE A 230 29.34 -1.66 -12.74
CA PHE A 230 28.04 -1.76 -13.42
C PHE A 230 27.40 -0.41 -13.71
N GLY A 231 27.91 0.68 -13.13
CA GLY A 231 27.34 2.02 -13.29
C GLY A 231 25.95 2.15 -12.65
N LEU A 232 25.70 1.42 -11.56
CA LEU A 232 24.42 1.49 -10.84
C LEU A 232 24.35 2.75 -9.98
N GLY A 233 23.18 3.40 -9.98
CA GLY A 233 22.93 4.56 -9.12
C GLY A 233 23.01 4.18 -7.64
N LYS A 234 23.46 5.11 -6.77
CA LYS A 234 23.53 4.88 -5.32
C LYS A 234 22.20 4.40 -4.73
N ARG A 235 21.09 5.08 -5.09
CA ARG A 235 19.73 4.73 -4.64
C ARG A 235 19.29 3.34 -5.11
N GLU A 236 19.61 2.98 -6.35
CA GLU A 236 19.21 1.68 -6.91
C GLU A 236 19.96 0.54 -6.21
N ALA A 237 21.26 0.70 -6.01
CA ALA A 237 22.07 -0.28 -5.28
C ALA A 237 21.64 -0.40 -3.82
N GLU A 238 21.34 0.73 -3.15
CA GLU A 238 20.80 0.74 -1.78
C GLU A 238 19.45 0.04 -1.68
N SER A 239 18.54 0.26 -2.65
CA SER A 239 17.26 -0.46 -2.70
C SER A 239 17.45 -1.97 -2.82
N ILE A 240 18.34 -2.43 -3.72
CA ILE A 240 18.64 -3.85 -3.88
C ILE A 240 19.27 -4.42 -2.61
N MET A 241 20.21 -3.69 -1.99
CA MET A 241 20.82 -4.09 -0.72
C MET A 241 19.78 -4.21 0.40
N SER A 242 18.83 -3.27 0.48
CA SER A 242 17.75 -3.30 1.45
C SER A 242 16.86 -4.54 1.27
N ASP A 243 16.50 -4.87 0.02
CA ASP A 243 15.72 -6.07 -0.30
C ASP A 243 16.46 -7.35 0.12
N VAL A 244 17.75 -7.44 -0.21
CA VAL A 244 18.58 -8.60 0.13
C VAL A 244 18.74 -8.73 1.64
N LYS A 245 19.04 -7.63 2.35
CA LYS A 245 19.10 -7.62 3.82
C LYS A 245 17.79 -8.08 4.44
N ALA A 246 16.64 -7.60 3.94
CA ALA A 246 15.32 -8.02 4.42
C ALA A 246 15.08 -9.53 4.17
N GLN A 247 15.50 -10.07 3.03
CA GLN A 247 15.38 -11.49 2.71
C GLN A 247 16.26 -12.36 3.64
N VAL A 248 17.52 -11.95 3.86
CA VAL A 248 18.45 -12.64 4.76
C VAL A 248 17.96 -12.57 6.20
N TYR A 249 17.47 -11.41 6.64
CA TYR A 249 16.84 -11.23 7.94
C TYR A 249 15.68 -12.21 8.15
N ARG A 250 14.72 -12.28 7.19
CA ARG A 250 13.60 -13.24 7.27
C ARG A 250 14.10 -14.68 7.39
N LYS A 251 15.10 -15.06 6.59
CA LYS A 251 15.65 -16.41 6.58
C LYS A 251 16.31 -16.76 7.92
N ARG A 252 17.09 -15.82 8.47
CA ARG A 252 17.74 -16.00 9.77
C ARG A 252 16.72 -16.08 10.89
N LEU A 253 15.76 -15.15 10.92
CA LEU A 253 14.66 -15.16 11.88
C LEU A 253 13.88 -16.48 11.82
N ALA A 254 13.49 -16.95 10.64
CA ALA A 254 12.76 -18.20 10.47
C ALA A 254 13.56 -19.43 10.98
N LYS A 255 14.88 -19.44 10.78
CA LYS A 255 15.75 -20.52 11.26
C LYS A 255 15.90 -20.51 12.79
N SER A 256 16.01 -19.33 13.39
CA SER A 256 16.23 -19.18 14.84
C SER A 256 14.95 -19.11 15.67
N PHE A 257 13.78 -18.92 15.03
CA PHE A 257 12.52 -18.59 15.71
C PHE A 257 12.14 -19.59 16.81
N ASN A 258 12.15 -20.88 16.53
CA ASN A 258 11.74 -21.90 17.49
C ASN A 258 12.89 -22.46 18.35
N SER A 259 14.13 -22.03 18.10
CA SER A 259 15.34 -22.56 18.74
C SER A 259 16.03 -21.47 19.57
N GLU A 260 17.00 -20.78 18.96
CA GLU A 260 17.86 -19.79 19.61
C GLU A 260 17.05 -18.60 20.15
N LEU A 261 16.10 -18.08 19.38
CA LEU A 261 15.28 -16.93 19.79
C LEU A 261 14.32 -17.31 20.93
N ALA A 262 13.80 -18.54 20.93
CA ALA A 262 12.95 -19.04 22.02
C ALA A 262 13.73 -19.19 23.34
N ALA A 263 14.97 -19.70 23.26
CA ALA A 263 15.84 -19.91 24.41
C ALA A 263 16.58 -18.64 24.88
N ALA A 264 16.60 -17.57 24.07
CA ALA A 264 17.33 -16.36 24.38
C ALA A 264 16.85 -15.71 25.70
N PRO A 265 17.78 -15.25 26.57
CA PRO A 265 17.43 -14.58 27.82
C PRO A 265 16.69 -13.27 27.55
N SER A 266 17.17 -12.49 26.58
CA SER A 266 16.51 -11.29 26.08
C SER A 266 16.21 -11.43 24.59
N LYS A 267 14.92 -11.43 24.25
CA LYS A 267 14.43 -11.59 22.87
C LYS A 267 14.75 -10.33 22.06
N ALA A 268 14.59 -9.17 22.69
CA ALA A 268 14.93 -7.88 22.11
C ALA A 268 16.43 -7.79 21.78
N ALA A 269 17.31 -8.20 22.70
CA ALA A 269 18.75 -8.19 22.45
C ALA A 269 19.13 -9.15 21.31
N PHE A 270 18.51 -10.33 21.23
CA PHE A 270 18.76 -11.26 20.13
C PHE A 270 18.33 -10.68 18.77
N LEU A 271 17.13 -10.07 18.70
CA LEU A 271 16.65 -9.42 17.47
C LEU A 271 17.50 -8.22 17.08
N GLN A 272 17.95 -7.43 18.06
CA GLN A 272 18.83 -6.30 17.88
C GLN A 272 20.19 -6.75 17.33
N ASN A 273 20.79 -7.82 17.88
CA ASN A 273 22.05 -8.37 17.38
C ASN A 273 21.94 -8.80 15.90
N ILE A 274 20.82 -9.43 15.50
CA ILE A 274 20.59 -9.76 14.09
C ILE A 274 20.54 -8.49 13.23
N CYS A 275 19.88 -7.44 13.71
CA CYS A 275 19.82 -6.16 12.98
C CYS A 275 21.22 -5.52 12.87
N GLU A 276 22.02 -5.54 13.93
CA GLU A 276 23.37 -5.00 13.96
C GLU A 276 24.32 -5.76 13.04
N GLU A 277 24.34 -7.09 13.10
CA GLU A 277 25.18 -7.94 12.25
C GLU A 277 24.87 -7.77 10.76
N LEU A 278 23.62 -7.47 10.40
CA LEU A 278 23.19 -7.23 9.02
C LEU A 278 23.21 -5.75 8.62
N GLN A 279 23.45 -4.84 9.57
CA GLN A 279 23.17 -3.40 9.45
C GLN A 279 21.77 -3.16 8.84
N PHE A 280 20.77 -3.85 9.40
CA PHE A 280 19.37 -3.78 8.98
C PHE A 280 18.59 -2.79 9.86
N ASP A 281 17.68 -2.05 9.26
CA ASP A 281 16.89 -1.03 9.94
C ASP A 281 15.94 -1.68 10.97
N PRO A 282 16.07 -1.36 12.27
CA PRO A 282 15.18 -1.86 13.31
C PRO A 282 13.70 -1.54 13.07
N GLU A 283 13.37 -0.41 12.43
CA GLU A 283 11.98 -0.04 12.12
C GLU A 283 11.40 -0.90 10.98
N LEU A 284 12.23 -1.31 10.01
CA LEU A 284 11.80 -2.26 8.99
C LEU A 284 11.66 -3.66 9.59
N ALA A 285 12.53 -4.03 10.53
CA ALA A 285 12.41 -5.28 11.27
C ALA A 285 11.09 -5.36 12.06
N SER A 286 10.72 -4.30 12.77
CA SER A 286 9.46 -4.26 13.55
C SER A 286 8.23 -4.39 12.65
N LYS A 287 8.21 -3.72 11.48
CA LYS A 287 7.14 -3.88 10.48
C LYS A 287 7.06 -5.33 9.99
N MET A 288 8.20 -5.98 9.76
CA MET A 288 8.22 -7.39 9.38
C MET A 288 7.71 -8.30 10.51
N HIS A 289 7.96 -7.97 11.76
CA HIS A 289 7.40 -8.69 12.90
C HIS A 289 5.88 -8.55 12.96
N GLU A 290 5.36 -7.34 12.75
CA GLU A 290 3.92 -7.10 12.61
C GLU A 290 3.33 -7.94 11.47
N ASP A 291 3.96 -7.96 10.29
CA ASP A 291 3.49 -8.74 9.13
C ASP A 291 3.45 -10.24 9.43
N ILE A 292 4.47 -10.78 10.10
CA ILE A 292 4.51 -12.20 10.50
C ILE A 292 3.36 -12.50 11.48
N TYR A 293 3.15 -11.64 12.47
CA TYR A 293 2.05 -11.78 13.42
C TYR A 293 0.69 -11.71 12.73
N ARG A 294 0.51 -10.74 11.83
CA ARG A 294 -0.70 -10.55 11.04
C ARG A 294 -1.03 -11.78 10.19
N GLN A 295 -0.04 -12.34 9.51
CA GLN A 295 -0.21 -13.58 8.73
C GLN A 295 -0.61 -14.75 9.64
N LYS A 296 0.00 -14.86 10.81
CA LYS A 296 -0.30 -15.94 11.75
C LYS A 296 -1.70 -15.82 12.35
N LEU A 297 -2.13 -14.60 12.68
CA LEU A 297 -3.50 -14.32 13.12
C LEU A 297 -4.51 -14.66 12.01
N GLN A 298 -4.28 -14.22 10.78
CA GLN A 298 -5.16 -14.57 9.65
C GLN A 298 -5.28 -16.08 9.44
N GLN A 299 -4.19 -16.83 9.66
CA GLN A 299 -4.22 -18.28 9.57
C GLN A 299 -5.07 -18.91 10.67
N PHE A 300 -4.95 -18.46 11.92
CA PHE A 300 -5.70 -19.04 13.04
C PHE A 300 -7.18 -18.66 13.03
N VAL A 301 -7.51 -17.44 12.60
CA VAL A 301 -8.92 -17.00 12.55
C VAL A 301 -9.63 -17.44 11.25
N ALA A 302 -9.02 -18.32 10.45
CA ALA A 302 -9.62 -18.79 9.19
C ALA A 302 -10.97 -19.50 9.42
N ASP A 303 -11.10 -20.22 10.54
CA ASP A 303 -12.32 -20.93 10.95
C ASP A 303 -13.31 -20.04 11.74
N GLY A 304 -12.97 -18.76 11.93
CA GLY A 304 -13.80 -17.77 12.61
C GLY A 304 -13.75 -17.82 14.14
N GLU A 305 -12.87 -18.63 14.73
CA GLU A 305 -12.64 -18.71 16.17
C GLU A 305 -11.14 -18.89 16.47
N LEU A 306 -10.73 -18.47 17.67
CA LEU A 306 -9.42 -18.74 18.23
C LEU A 306 -9.58 -19.70 19.40
N ASN A 307 -8.93 -20.86 19.31
CA ASN A 307 -8.85 -21.78 20.44
C ASN A 307 -7.77 -21.36 21.44
N LYS A 308 -7.75 -21.99 22.61
CA LYS A 308 -6.81 -21.65 23.68
C LYS A 308 -5.34 -21.80 23.25
N ASP A 309 -5.03 -22.87 22.52
CA ASP A 309 -3.67 -23.16 22.06
C ASP A 309 -3.19 -22.12 21.02
N GLU A 310 -4.09 -21.61 20.18
CA GLU A 310 -3.84 -20.55 19.21
C GLU A 310 -3.62 -19.20 19.88
N VAL A 311 -4.38 -18.88 20.92
CA VAL A 311 -4.16 -17.67 21.74
C VAL A 311 -2.80 -17.73 22.44
N GLU A 312 -2.44 -18.88 23.02
CA GLU A 312 -1.13 -19.10 23.63
C GLU A 312 0.01 -19.01 22.59
N ALA A 313 -0.21 -19.56 21.39
CA ALA A 313 0.74 -19.43 20.29
C ALA A 313 0.90 -17.97 19.85
N LEU A 314 -0.18 -17.21 19.68
CA LEU A 314 -0.11 -15.78 19.32
C LEU A 314 0.64 -14.97 20.39
N MET A 315 0.39 -15.22 21.67
CA MET A 315 1.15 -14.62 22.76
C MET A 315 2.64 -14.98 22.70
N ALA A 316 2.96 -16.24 22.40
CA ALA A 316 4.35 -16.64 22.19
C ALA A 316 5.01 -15.91 21.01
N PHE A 317 4.28 -15.71 19.90
CA PHE A 317 4.75 -14.91 18.76
C PHE A 317 5.00 -13.45 19.15
N GLN A 318 4.05 -12.82 19.86
CA GLN A 318 4.18 -11.44 20.35
C GLN A 318 5.43 -11.25 21.21
N VAL A 319 5.60 -12.10 22.23
CA VAL A 319 6.74 -12.01 23.17
C VAL A 319 8.05 -12.25 22.44
N ARG A 320 8.07 -13.24 21.54
CA ARG A 320 9.29 -13.64 20.84
C ARG A 320 9.74 -12.61 19.82
N LEU A 321 8.80 -11.97 19.14
CA LEU A 321 9.06 -10.90 18.18
C LEU A 321 9.11 -9.51 18.82
N CYS A 322 8.92 -9.40 20.14
CA CYS A 322 8.92 -8.13 20.87
C CYS A 322 7.91 -7.11 20.30
N ILE A 323 6.72 -7.56 19.91
CA ILE A 323 5.70 -6.69 19.33
C ILE A 323 4.97 -5.94 20.45
N PRO A 324 4.85 -4.60 20.40
CA PRO A 324 4.11 -3.82 21.38
C PRO A 324 2.63 -4.24 21.47
N GLN A 325 2.06 -4.20 22.68
CA GLN A 325 0.64 -4.55 22.89
C GLN A 325 -0.30 -3.68 22.05
N GLU A 326 0.01 -2.38 21.90
CA GLU A 326 -0.79 -1.46 21.09
C GLU A 326 -0.88 -1.92 19.63
N THR A 327 0.23 -2.39 19.06
CA THR A 327 0.26 -2.92 17.69
C THR A 327 -0.55 -4.21 17.59
N VAL A 328 -0.42 -5.11 18.56
CA VAL A 328 -1.20 -6.35 18.61
C VAL A 328 -2.70 -6.05 18.68
N ASP A 329 -3.12 -5.15 19.56
CA ASP A 329 -4.51 -4.76 19.75
C ASP A 329 -5.10 -4.12 18.48
N ALA A 330 -4.31 -3.30 17.78
CA ALA A 330 -4.69 -2.70 16.51
C ALA A 330 -4.89 -3.76 15.42
N VAL A 331 -3.96 -4.71 15.29
CA VAL A 331 -4.02 -5.81 14.30
C VAL A 331 -5.20 -6.74 14.60
N HIS A 332 -5.41 -7.10 15.87
CA HIS A 332 -6.56 -7.90 16.31
C HIS A 332 -7.87 -7.17 16.01
N SER A 333 -8.00 -5.90 16.40
CA SER A 333 -9.20 -5.10 16.13
C SER A 333 -9.48 -4.97 14.64
N GLU A 334 -8.45 -4.89 13.80
CA GLU A 334 -8.61 -4.82 12.36
C GLU A 334 -9.07 -6.16 11.75
N ILE A 335 -8.36 -7.26 12.02
CA ILE A 335 -8.64 -8.57 11.39
C ILE A 335 -9.88 -9.21 12.01
N CYS A 336 -9.86 -9.45 13.32
CA CYS A 336 -10.96 -10.07 14.02
C CYS A 336 -12.20 -9.17 13.98
N GLY A 337 -12.03 -7.85 14.04
CA GLY A 337 -13.15 -6.92 13.94
C GLY A 337 -13.85 -6.95 12.59
N LYS A 338 -13.12 -7.06 11.47
CA LYS A 338 -13.71 -7.24 10.13
C LYS A 338 -14.50 -8.56 10.02
N LEU A 339 -14.00 -9.64 10.62
CA LEU A 339 -14.69 -10.92 10.65
C LEU A 339 -15.97 -10.85 11.49
N PHE A 340 -15.90 -10.22 12.67
CA PHE A 340 -17.07 -9.98 13.50
C PHE A 340 -18.11 -9.11 12.78
N GLU A 341 -17.69 -8.01 12.15
CA GLU A 341 -18.56 -7.14 11.35
C GLU A 341 -19.30 -7.93 10.28
N LYS A 342 -18.62 -8.84 9.58
CA LYS A 342 -19.24 -9.70 8.57
C LYS A 342 -20.32 -10.60 9.17
N VAL A 343 -20.03 -11.26 10.30
CA VAL A 343 -21.01 -12.12 11.00
C VAL A 343 -22.23 -11.31 11.44
N VAL A 344 -22.04 -10.10 11.97
CA VAL A 344 -23.13 -9.21 12.38
C VAL A 344 -23.97 -8.78 11.17
N VAL A 345 -23.34 -8.39 10.05
CA VAL A 345 -24.06 -7.99 8.84
C VAL A 345 -24.87 -9.16 8.25
N GLU A 346 -24.32 -10.37 8.23
CA GLU A 346 -25.02 -11.59 7.79
C GLU A 346 -26.18 -11.95 8.73
N ALA A 347 -25.99 -11.79 10.04
CA ALA A 347 -27.05 -12.02 11.02
C ALA A 347 -28.24 -11.07 10.82
N ILE A 348 -27.94 -9.80 10.50
CA ILE A 348 -28.95 -8.76 10.32
C ILE A 348 -29.63 -8.82 8.95
N SER A 349 -28.89 -9.13 7.88
CA SER A 349 -29.40 -9.09 6.50
C SER A 349 -30.27 -10.28 6.12
N SER A 350 -30.49 -11.21 7.06
CA SER A 350 -31.25 -12.42 6.79
C SER A 350 -32.70 -12.18 6.46
N VAL A 351 -33.17 -12.90 5.43
CA VAL A 351 -34.59 -13.02 5.07
C VAL A 351 -35.38 -13.80 6.13
N ASP A 352 -34.77 -14.81 6.75
CA ASP A 352 -35.41 -15.70 7.73
C ASP A 352 -35.42 -15.13 9.16
N GLY A 353 -34.83 -13.94 9.35
CA GLY A 353 -34.68 -13.28 10.64
C GLY A 353 -33.51 -13.81 11.47
N TYR A 354 -33.44 -13.37 12.72
CA TYR A 354 -32.37 -13.70 13.66
C TYR A 354 -32.66 -15.01 14.39
N ASP A 355 -32.44 -16.12 13.68
CA ASP A 355 -32.66 -17.50 14.15
C ASP A 355 -31.59 -18.00 15.14
N THR A 356 -31.82 -19.18 15.72
CA THR A 356 -30.92 -19.81 16.71
C THR A 356 -29.51 -20.05 16.17
N ASN A 357 -29.37 -20.36 14.89
CA ASN A 357 -28.07 -20.61 14.26
C ASN A 357 -27.25 -19.31 14.18
N ARG A 358 -27.89 -18.19 13.82
CA ARG A 358 -27.27 -16.87 13.82
C ARG A 358 -26.94 -16.38 15.22
N ARG A 359 -27.80 -16.63 16.20
CA ARG A 359 -27.50 -16.34 17.61
C ARG A 359 -26.23 -17.03 18.07
N GLN A 360 -26.10 -18.32 17.75
CA GLN A 360 -24.89 -19.08 18.06
C GLN A 360 -23.68 -18.53 17.29
N ALA A 361 -23.81 -18.20 16.01
CA ALA A 361 -22.72 -17.63 15.22
C ALA A 361 -22.24 -16.28 15.78
N VAL A 362 -23.15 -15.38 16.17
CA VAL A 362 -22.81 -14.07 16.76
C VAL A 362 -22.16 -14.25 18.13
N LYS A 363 -22.70 -15.11 19.01
CA LYS A 363 -22.08 -15.42 20.32
C LYS A 363 -20.69 -16.00 20.15
N LYS A 364 -20.56 -16.96 19.23
CA LYS A 364 -19.29 -17.62 18.90
C LYS A 364 -18.27 -16.61 18.38
N ALA A 365 -18.67 -15.70 17.48
CA ALA A 365 -17.78 -14.67 16.97
C ALA A 365 -17.41 -13.63 18.03
N ALA A 366 -18.36 -13.19 18.86
CA ALA A 366 -18.11 -12.20 19.92
C ALA A 366 -17.11 -12.72 20.96
N GLN A 367 -17.23 -13.98 21.37
CA GLN A 367 -16.38 -14.58 22.40
C GLN A 367 -15.13 -15.25 21.84
N GLY A 368 -15.25 -15.94 20.71
CA GLY A 368 -14.20 -16.76 20.11
C GLY A 368 -13.14 -15.96 19.35
N LEU A 369 -13.41 -14.72 18.94
CA LEU A 369 -12.44 -13.88 18.24
C LEU A 369 -11.49 -13.10 19.17
N ASN A 370 -11.65 -13.26 20.49
CA ASN A 370 -10.85 -12.62 21.54
C ASN A 370 -10.76 -11.08 21.39
N LEU A 371 -11.86 -10.45 20.98
CA LEU A 371 -11.98 -9.00 20.89
C LEU A 371 -12.33 -8.42 22.26
N LYS A 372 -11.82 -7.23 22.58
CA LYS A 372 -12.25 -6.48 23.77
C LYS A 372 -13.75 -6.14 23.64
N ASN A 373 -14.50 -6.23 24.74
CA ASN A 373 -15.95 -5.92 24.75
C ASN A 373 -16.25 -4.53 24.16
N GLU A 374 -15.39 -3.54 24.43
CA GLU A 374 -15.50 -2.19 23.85
C GLU A 374 -15.42 -2.20 22.33
N SER A 375 -14.48 -2.96 21.75
CA SER A 375 -14.31 -3.10 20.30
C SER A 375 -15.50 -3.82 19.67
N VAL A 376 -15.98 -4.90 20.29
CA VAL A 376 -17.16 -5.65 19.84
C VAL A 376 -18.38 -4.72 19.80
N MET A 377 -18.61 -3.97 20.87
CA MET A 377 -19.71 -3.03 20.99
C MET A 377 -19.60 -1.85 20.00
N ALA A 378 -18.40 -1.31 19.81
CA ALA A 378 -18.17 -0.24 18.83
C ALA A 378 -18.48 -0.70 17.40
N ILE A 379 -18.04 -1.90 17.01
CA ILE A 379 -18.32 -2.49 15.70
C ILE A 379 -19.82 -2.75 15.54
N PHE A 380 -20.43 -3.42 16.52
CA PHE A 380 -21.86 -3.72 16.49
C PHE A 380 -22.70 -2.44 16.38
N SER A 381 -22.42 -1.45 17.23
CA SER A 381 -23.12 -0.16 17.23
C SER A 381 -22.96 0.57 15.89
N LYS A 382 -21.75 0.58 15.31
CA LYS A 382 -21.51 1.17 13.99
C LYS A 382 -22.34 0.52 12.88
N VAL A 383 -22.42 -0.82 12.86
CA VAL A 383 -23.22 -1.55 11.86
C VAL A 383 -24.71 -1.22 12.00
N VAL A 384 -25.22 -1.25 13.24
CA VAL A 384 -26.63 -0.96 13.52
C VAL A 384 -26.99 0.49 13.19
N ARG A 385 -26.18 1.47 13.58
CA ARG A 385 -26.43 2.89 13.27
C ARG A 385 -26.48 3.14 11.76
N LYS A 386 -25.60 2.51 10.99
CA LYS A 386 -25.64 2.57 9.51
C LYS A 386 -26.97 2.07 8.95
N LEU A 387 -27.53 1.00 9.52
CA LEU A 387 -28.82 0.48 9.10
C LEU A 387 -29.99 1.37 9.51
N PHE A 388 -29.98 1.93 10.72
CA PHE A 388 -30.96 2.93 11.13
C PHE A 388 -30.95 4.15 10.21
N LEU A 389 -29.76 4.64 9.82
CA LEU A 389 -29.63 5.71 8.84
C LEU A 389 -30.25 5.34 7.49
N ASN A 390 -30.13 4.08 7.03
CA ASN A 390 -30.79 3.63 5.80
C ASN A 390 -32.33 3.62 5.92
N TYR A 391 -32.89 3.30 7.09
CA TYR A 391 -34.34 3.44 7.32
C TYR A 391 -34.76 4.90 7.32
N ILE A 392 -33.97 5.78 7.91
CA ILE A 392 -34.26 7.22 7.95
C ILE A 392 -34.17 7.84 6.56
N GLN A 393 -33.19 7.45 5.73
CA GLN A 393 -33.12 7.88 4.34
C GLN A 393 -34.36 7.46 3.55
N ARG A 394 -34.81 6.21 3.73
CA ARG A 394 -36.07 5.74 3.12
C ARG A 394 -37.29 6.48 3.64
N ALA A 395 -37.34 6.79 4.93
CA ALA A 395 -38.40 7.58 5.53
C ALA A 395 -38.43 9.01 4.98
N LYS A 396 -37.26 9.67 4.84
CA LYS A 396 -37.14 11.02 4.26
C LYS A 396 -37.46 11.06 2.76
N ALA A 397 -37.19 9.97 2.03
CA ALA A 397 -37.53 9.84 0.62
C ALA A 397 -38.99 9.46 0.37
N ALA A 398 -39.75 9.12 1.43
CA ALA A 398 -41.16 8.77 1.31
C ALA A 398 -41.99 9.99 0.89
N GLY A 399 -42.89 9.82 -0.08
CA GLY A 399 -43.63 10.93 -0.68
C GLY A 399 -44.76 11.47 0.20
N ASN A 400 -45.11 10.76 1.28
CA ASN A 400 -46.16 11.17 2.21
C ASN A 400 -45.86 10.72 3.65
N ARG A 401 -46.59 11.30 4.60
CA ARG A 401 -46.39 11.05 6.02
C ARG A 401 -46.76 9.62 6.46
N ILE A 402 -47.71 8.97 5.78
CA ILE A 402 -48.10 7.60 6.11
C ILE A 402 -46.96 6.63 5.76
N GLU A 403 -46.35 6.78 4.59
CA GLU A 403 -45.18 6.01 4.16
C GLU A 403 -43.96 6.29 5.02
N THR A 404 -43.74 7.56 5.39
CA THR A 404 -42.69 7.95 6.34
C THR A 404 -42.86 7.19 7.66
N ALA A 405 -44.08 7.18 8.22
CA ALA A 405 -44.38 6.47 9.45
C ALA A 405 -44.23 4.95 9.30
N LYS A 406 -44.57 4.37 8.13
CA LYS A 406 -44.35 2.93 7.86
C LYS A 406 -42.87 2.56 7.84
N GLU A 407 -42.00 3.37 7.25
CA GLU A 407 -40.54 3.12 7.31
C GLU A 407 -39.98 3.28 8.73
N LEU A 408 -40.45 4.28 9.50
CA LEU A 408 -40.07 4.44 10.90
C LEU A 408 -40.55 3.26 11.77
N LYS A 409 -41.76 2.74 11.55
CA LYS A 409 -42.24 1.50 12.19
C LYS A 409 -41.34 0.31 11.92
N LYS A 410 -40.91 0.13 10.67
CA LYS A 410 -39.97 -0.94 10.32
C LYS A 410 -38.67 -0.83 11.12
N MET A 411 -38.13 0.39 11.26
CA MET A 411 -36.95 0.65 12.08
C MET A 411 -37.18 0.29 13.56
N ILE A 412 -38.31 0.69 14.14
CA ILE A 412 -38.66 0.40 15.54
C ILE A 412 -38.82 -1.12 15.76
N SER A 413 -39.49 -1.81 14.85
CA SER A 413 -39.63 -3.27 14.89
C SER A 413 -38.28 -3.97 14.78
N PHE A 414 -37.39 -3.48 13.91
CA PHE A 414 -36.04 -4.02 13.75
C PHE A 414 -35.21 -3.83 15.03
N ASN A 415 -35.28 -2.65 15.67
CA ASN A 415 -34.60 -2.40 16.94
C ASN A 415 -35.09 -3.34 18.05
N THR A 416 -36.41 -3.53 18.14
CA THR A 416 -37.03 -4.31 19.21
C THR A 416 -36.80 -5.81 19.05
N VAL A 417 -36.95 -6.33 17.82
CA VAL A 417 -36.90 -7.78 17.57
C VAL A 417 -35.48 -8.27 17.32
N VAL A 418 -34.68 -7.52 16.56
CA VAL A 418 -33.36 -7.99 16.10
C VAL A 418 -32.26 -7.38 16.95
N VAL A 419 -32.14 -6.04 16.97
CA VAL A 419 -31.00 -5.37 17.63
C VAL A 419 -30.95 -5.65 19.13
N SER A 420 -32.09 -5.65 19.81
CA SER A 420 -32.15 -5.92 21.26
C SER A 420 -31.72 -7.35 21.60
N GLU A 421 -32.07 -8.33 20.76
CA GLU A 421 -31.65 -9.72 20.93
C GLU A 421 -30.16 -9.93 20.60
N LEU A 422 -29.66 -9.31 19.52
CA LEU A 422 -28.23 -9.32 19.20
C LEU A 422 -27.42 -8.69 20.34
N LEU A 423 -27.89 -7.56 20.89
CA LEU A 423 -27.20 -6.87 21.98
C LEU A 423 -27.10 -7.77 23.22
N ALA A 424 -28.21 -8.41 23.62
CA ALA A 424 -28.23 -9.33 24.74
C ALA A 424 -27.28 -10.52 24.50
N ASP A 425 -27.25 -11.06 23.29
CA ASP A 425 -26.38 -12.16 22.92
C ASP A 425 -24.89 -11.76 22.93
N ILE A 426 -24.55 -10.55 22.49
CA ILE A 426 -23.18 -10.00 22.53
C ILE A 426 -22.73 -9.76 23.97
N LYS A 427 -23.62 -9.26 24.85
CA LYS A 427 -23.33 -9.04 26.27
C LYS A 427 -23.30 -10.32 27.11
N GLY A 428 -23.90 -11.39 26.62
CA GLY A 428 -24.04 -12.65 27.36
C GLY A 428 -25.15 -12.64 28.41
N GLU A 429 -26.14 -11.75 28.31
CA GLU A 429 -27.29 -11.73 29.21
C GLU A 429 -28.26 -12.88 28.87
N PRO A 430 -28.76 -13.65 29.86
CA PRO A 430 -29.61 -14.81 29.61
C PRO A 430 -30.97 -14.36 29.03
N THR A 431 -31.22 -14.73 27.78
CA THR A 431 -32.47 -14.47 27.05
C THR A 431 -33.49 -15.59 27.28
N THR A 432 -33.94 -15.80 28.52
CA THR A 432 -35.13 -16.63 28.76
C THR A 432 -35.86 -16.21 30.03
N ALA A 433 -37.16 -15.94 29.88
CA ALA A 433 -38.10 -15.85 30.97
C ALA A 433 -38.15 -17.19 31.73
N GLU A 434 -37.51 -17.26 32.89
CA GLU A 434 -37.88 -18.18 33.96
C GLU A 434 -38.53 -17.37 35.09
N PRO A 435 -39.67 -17.79 35.64
CA PRO A 435 -40.32 -17.09 36.74
C PRO A 435 -39.52 -17.36 38.01
N GLN A 436 -38.50 -16.55 38.26
CA GLN A 436 -37.78 -16.59 39.53
C GLN A 436 -38.65 -15.96 40.62
N THR A 437 -39.27 -16.85 41.38
CA THR A 437 -39.69 -16.60 42.75
C THR A 437 -38.45 -16.55 43.63
N SER A 438 -37.94 -15.36 43.92
CA SER A 438 -37.17 -15.09 45.15
C SER A 438 -36.94 -13.60 45.33
N ASP A 439 -37.40 -13.10 46.48
CA ASP A 439 -37.03 -11.84 47.11
C ASP A 439 -35.55 -11.51 46.95
N ALA A 440 -35.24 -10.31 46.47
CA ALA A 440 -34.29 -9.39 47.08
C ALA A 440 -34.14 -8.12 46.23
N THR A 441 -34.39 -6.99 46.90
CA THR A 441 -33.84 -5.66 46.60
C THR A 441 -34.24 -5.05 45.26
N SER A 442 -35.42 -4.43 45.26
CA SER A 442 -35.68 -3.24 44.46
C SER A 442 -34.61 -2.19 44.78
N GLU A 443 -33.54 -2.16 43.98
CA GLU A 443 -32.78 -0.93 43.80
C GLU A 443 -33.77 0.12 43.30
N PRO A 444 -33.83 1.30 43.92
CA PRO A 444 -34.71 2.33 43.43
C PRO A 444 -34.23 2.66 42.03
N GLU A 445 -35.15 2.70 41.07
CA GLU A 445 -34.95 3.56 39.90
C GLU A 445 -34.41 4.87 40.46
N VAL A 446 -33.18 5.21 40.09
CA VAL A 446 -32.58 6.50 40.45
C VAL A 446 -33.61 7.52 40.01
N SER A 447 -34.29 8.07 41.00
CA SER A 447 -35.09 9.26 40.88
C SER A 447 -34.08 10.30 40.43
N GLU A 448 -34.01 10.51 39.11
CA GLU A 448 -33.61 11.78 38.58
C GLU A 448 -34.43 12.79 39.38
N SER A 449 -33.76 13.56 40.23
CA SER A 449 -34.37 14.49 41.15
C SER A 449 -35.43 15.29 40.39
N GLU A 450 -36.70 15.00 40.69
CA GLU A 450 -37.88 15.71 40.22
C GLU A 450 -37.81 17.11 40.85
N GLY A 451 -37.05 17.99 40.21
CA GLY A 451 -37.08 19.41 40.51
C GLY A 451 -38.37 19.96 39.92
N ASP A 452 -39.38 20.15 40.78
CA ASP A 452 -40.55 21.06 40.80
C ASP A 452 -41.36 21.38 39.52
N ASP A 453 -40.89 21.05 38.32
CA ASP A 453 -41.56 21.38 37.07
C ASP A 453 -42.50 20.24 36.59
N GLU A 454 -42.47 19.07 37.22
CA GLU A 454 -43.11 17.87 36.67
C GLU A 454 -44.66 17.88 36.71
N TYR A 455 -45.27 18.68 37.61
CA TYR A 455 -46.73 18.68 37.81
C TYR A 455 -47.52 19.45 36.73
N GLU A 456 -46.94 20.46 36.07
CA GLU A 456 -47.69 21.27 35.08
C GLU A 456 -47.80 20.60 33.71
N TRP A 457 -46.78 19.85 33.30
CA TRP A 457 -46.70 19.29 31.94
C TRP A 457 -47.39 17.93 31.77
N GLU A 458 -47.88 17.32 32.86
CA GLU A 458 -48.63 16.05 32.80
C GLU A 458 -50.01 16.18 32.14
N GLN A 459 -50.43 17.37 31.70
CA GLN A 459 -51.75 17.61 31.13
C GLN A 459 -51.86 17.29 29.63
N LEU A 460 -50.74 17.15 28.91
CA LEU A 460 -50.74 16.81 27.49
C LEU A 460 -51.19 15.35 27.28
N GLU A 461 -52.39 15.17 26.71
CA GLU A 461 -52.95 13.83 26.44
C GLU A 461 -52.03 12.95 25.60
N THR A 462 -51.29 13.54 24.67
CA THR A 462 -50.39 12.80 23.77
C THR A 462 -49.15 12.28 24.50
N LEU A 463 -48.67 12.97 25.54
CA LEU A 463 -47.60 12.48 26.41
C LEU A 463 -48.10 11.39 27.35
N ARG A 464 -49.30 11.52 27.93
CA ARG A 464 -49.90 10.45 28.78
C ARG A 464 -50.01 9.13 28.03
N LYS A 465 -50.45 9.16 26.77
CA LYS A 465 -50.61 7.96 25.91
C LYS A 465 -49.29 7.24 25.60
N THR A 466 -48.14 7.88 25.82
CA THR A 466 -46.82 7.21 25.71
C THR A 466 -46.44 6.38 26.95
N ARG A 467 -47.23 6.45 28.04
CA ARG A 467 -47.09 5.60 29.24
C ARG A 467 -48.05 4.40 29.12
N PRO A 468 -47.56 3.14 29.25
CA PRO A 468 -48.41 1.95 29.05
C PRO A 468 -49.31 1.63 30.25
N ASP A 469 -50.56 1.26 29.97
CA ASP A 469 -51.46 0.59 30.92
C ASP A 469 -50.97 -0.85 31.24
N LYS A 470 -51.40 -1.40 32.38
CA LYS A 470 -50.90 -2.68 32.94
C LYS A 470 -50.98 -3.87 31.96
N GLU A 471 -52.02 -3.96 31.13
CA GLU A 471 -52.19 -5.02 30.11
C GLU A 471 -51.29 -4.88 28.87
N LEU A 472 -50.89 -3.65 28.51
CA LEU A 472 -50.00 -3.38 27.36
C LEU A 472 -48.52 -3.60 27.73
N ARG A 473 -48.17 -3.48 29.02
CA ARG A 473 -46.83 -3.85 29.53
C ARG A 473 -46.53 -5.35 29.35
N GLU A 474 -47.53 -6.21 29.46
CA GLU A 474 -47.37 -7.67 29.31
C GLU A 474 -47.20 -8.09 27.84
N LYS A 475 -47.81 -7.39 26.88
CA LYS A 475 -47.70 -7.72 25.44
C LYS A 475 -46.41 -7.26 24.78
N LEU A 476 -45.74 -6.24 25.35
CA LEU A 476 -44.52 -5.64 24.81
C LEU A 476 -43.32 -5.81 25.74
N ALA A 477 -43.36 -6.80 26.65
CA ALA A 477 -42.38 -7.05 27.73
C ALA A 477 -40.92 -7.28 27.30
N LYS A 478 -40.54 -7.11 26.03
CA LYS A 478 -39.14 -6.97 25.63
C LYS A 478 -38.78 -5.49 25.66
N SER A 479 -38.10 -5.07 26.72
CA SER A 479 -37.45 -3.76 26.79
C SER A 479 -36.56 -3.59 25.55
N SER A 480 -36.90 -2.61 24.71
CA SER A 480 -36.06 -2.27 23.55
C SER A 480 -34.75 -1.66 24.04
N GLN A 481 -33.64 -2.06 23.42
CA GLN A 481 -32.33 -1.50 23.74
C GLN A 481 -32.30 0.02 23.54
N LYS A 482 -31.57 0.73 24.41
CA LYS A 482 -31.42 2.20 24.41
C LYS A 482 -29.96 2.66 24.27
N GLU A 483 -29.01 1.72 24.14
CA GLU A 483 -27.58 2.03 24.10
C GLU A 483 -27.14 2.51 22.72
N ILE A 484 -27.69 1.92 21.67
CA ILE A 484 -27.41 2.30 20.29
C ILE A 484 -28.47 3.31 19.86
N THR A 485 -28.06 4.58 19.82
CA THR A 485 -28.90 5.72 19.40
C THR A 485 -28.26 6.46 18.24
N LEU A 486 -29.04 7.32 17.59
CA LEU A 486 -28.62 8.19 16.48
C LEU A 486 -28.34 9.63 16.93
N LYS A 487 -28.11 9.86 18.22
CA LYS A 487 -27.90 11.19 18.80
C LYS A 487 -26.74 11.94 18.13
N ASP A 488 -25.65 11.23 17.87
CA ASP A 488 -24.42 11.80 17.30
C ASP A 488 -24.39 11.73 15.76
N ASP A 489 -25.30 10.96 15.15
CA ASP A 489 -25.37 10.80 13.68
C ASP A 489 -26.34 11.78 13.00
N ILE A 490 -27.30 12.37 13.74
CA ILE A 490 -28.36 13.21 13.19
C ILE A 490 -28.54 14.49 14.03
N PRO A 491 -28.58 15.69 13.41
CA PRO A 491 -28.78 16.93 14.15
C PRO A 491 -30.16 16.96 14.84
N LEU A 492 -30.23 17.63 15.99
CA LEU A 492 -31.44 17.68 16.83
C LEU A 492 -32.71 18.10 16.04
N ARG A 493 -32.57 19.04 15.11
CA ARG A 493 -33.68 19.51 14.26
C ARG A 493 -34.33 18.36 13.50
N ASP A 494 -33.54 17.57 12.79
CA ASP A 494 -33.99 16.45 11.98
C ASP A 494 -34.57 15.33 12.86
N ARG A 495 -33.98 15.09 14.04
CA ARG A 495 -34.49 14.12 15.01
C ARG A 495 -35.87 14.53 15.54
N ALA A 496 -36.03 15.80 15.91
CA ALA A 496 -37.30 16.36 16.35
C ALA A 496 -38.35 16.32 15.23
N GLU A 497 -37.97 16.60 13.98
CA GLU A 497 -38.88 16.54 12.82
C GLU A 497 -39.36 15.11 12.51
N LEU A 498 -38.47 14.11 12.59
CA LEU A 498 -38.86 12.70 12.43
C LEU A 498 -39.81 12.26 13.54
N TYR A 499 -39.52 12.65 14.78
CA TYR A 499 -40.37 12.38 15.93
C TYR A 499 -41.73 13.09 15.80
N GLU A 500 -41.75 14.36 15.40
CA GLU A 500 -42.97 15.14 15.15
C GLU A 500 -43.80 14.47 14.06
N THR A 501 -43.20 14.10 12.94
CA THR A 501 -43.87 13.45 11.80
C THR A 501 -44.57 12.16 12.24
N TYR A 502 -43.90 11.35 13.06
CA TYR A 502 -44.47 10.14 13.64
C TYR A 502 -45.55 10.44 14.68
N LEU A 503 -45.34 11.41 15.56
CA LEU A 503 -46.31 11.85 16.56
C LEU A 503 -47.61 12.33 15.88
N VAL A 504 -47.51 13.16 14.84
CA VAL A 504 -48.71 13.60 14.15
C VAL A 504 -49.39 12.38 13.52
N PHE A 505 -48.65 11.39 12.98
CA PHE A 505 -49.23 10.12 12.52
C PHE A 505 -49.96 9.38 13.67
N CYS A 506 -49.37 9.35 14.88
CA CYS A 506 -49.99 8.90 16.12
C CYS A 506 -51.23 9.73 16.54
N VAL A 507 -51.48 10.92 15.97
CA VAL A 507 -52.72 11.69 16.17
C VAL A 507 -53.74 11.53 15.06
N THR A 508 -53.36 11.64 13.77
CA THR A 508 -54.31 11.60 12.64
C THR A 508 -54.74 10.20 12.19
N GLY A 509 -53.86 9.20 12.32
CA GLY A 509 -54.16 7.81 11.92
C GLY A 509 -53.85 7.56 10.45
N GLU A 510 -54.10 6.33 10.01
CA GLU A 510 -54.03 5.97 8.60
C GLU A 510 -55.37 6.32 7.95
N THR A 511 -55.38 7.34 7.09
CA THR A 511 -56.52 7.68 6.25
C THR A 511 -56.45 6.88 4.97
N THR A 512 -57.31 5.87 4.83
CA THR A 512 -57.50 5.18 3.56
C THR A 512 -58.58 5.91 2.77
N ASN A 513 -58.23 6.38 1.57
CA ASN A 513 -59.20 6.93 0.63
C ASN A 513 -59.99 5.78 0.04
N VAL A 514 -61.26 5.68 0.42
CA VAL A 514 -62.23 4.83 -0.27
C VAL A 514 -62.71 5.60 -1.49
N SER A 515 -63.06 4.89 -2.57
CA SER A 515 -63.67 5.50 -3.76
C SER A 515 -64.84 6.42 -3.37
N PHE A 516 -65.00 7.53 -4.10
CA PHE A 516 -65.93 8.66 -3.81
C PHE A 516 -65.51 9.63 -2.67
N GLY A 517 -64.22 9.91 -2.49
CA GLY A 517 -63.78 11.09 -1.73
C GLY A 517 -63.99 11.03 -0.21
N THR A 518 -64.50 9.92 0.32
CA THR A 518 -64.60 9.65 1.76
C THR A 518 -63.33 8.98 2.27
N ALA A 519 -62.60 9.68 3.13
CA ALA A 519 -61.48 9.11 3.88
C ALA A 519 -62.00 8.44 5.17
N ILE A 520 -61.66 7.17 5.38
CA ILE A 520 -61.93 6.47 6.64
C ILE A 520 -60.64 6.50 7.46
N SER A 521 -60.68 7.10 8.66
CA SER A 521 -59.61 7.00 9.64
C SER A 521 -59.85 5.77 10.51
N THR A 522 -58.88 4.87 10.60
CA THR A 522 -58.91 3.78 11.59
C THR A 522 -58.74 4.37 13.00
N LYS A 523 -59.61 3.96 13.95
CA LYS A 523 -59.49 4.33 15.36
C LYS A 523 -58.23 3.71 15.95
N LYS A 524 -57.48 4.50 16.72
CA LYS A 524 -56.16 4.14 17.22
C LYS A 524 -56.16 3.25 18.43
N ASP A 525 -55.21 2.31 18.42
CA ASP A 525 -54.73 1.56 19.57
C ASP A 525 -53.58 2.33 20.26
N ASN A 526 -53.48 2.23 21.60
CA ASN A 526 -52.44 2.89 22.40
C ASN A 526 -51.02 2.40 22.05
N SER A 527 -50.91 1.29 21.32
CA SER A 527 -49.64 0.72 20.83
C SER A 527 -48.81 1.67 19.97
N GLU A 528 -49.44 2.59 19.22
CA GLU A 528 -48.72 3.56 18.37
C GLU A 528 -47.89 4.58 19.17
N TYR A 529 -48.38 4.99 20.34
CA TYR A 529 -47.69 5.93 21.22
C TYR A 529 -46.53 5.27 21.98
N LEU A 530 -46.59 3.94 22.16
CA LEU A 530 -45.46 3.17 22.67
C LEU A 530 -44.34 3.07 21.63
N MET A 531 -44.67 2.85 20.36
CA MET A 531 -43.70 2.92 19.27
C MET A 531 -43.08 4.32 19.15
N LEU A 532 -43.87 5.38 19.35
CA LEU A 532 -43.35 6.74 19.39
C LEU A 532 -42.30 6.92 20.49
N LYS A 533 -42.53 6.37 21.68
CA LYS A 533 -41.52 6.39 22.77
C LYS A 533 -40.23 5.68 22.34
N GLN A 534 -40.34 4.48 21.77
CA GLN A 534 -39.19 3.73 21.26
C GLN A 534 -38.45 4.47 20.15
N LEU A 535 -39.17 5.20 19.28
CA LEU A 535 -38.56 6.05 18.27
C LEU A 535 -37.75 7.17 18.92
N GLY A 536 -38.25 7.78 19.99
CA GLY A 536 -37.52 8.77 20.78
C GLY A 536 -36.20 8.22 21.33
N ASP A 537 -36.23 6.99 21.86
CA ASP A 537 -35.04 6.29 22.36
C ASP A 537 -34.03 6.04 21.23
N ILE A 538 -34.45 5.53 20.06
CA ILE A 538 -33.57 5.27 18.90
C ILE A 538 -32.95 6.56 18.37
N LEU A 539 -33.72 7.64 18.31
CA LEU A 539 -33.22 8.95 17.89
C LEU A 539 -32.30 9.59 18.96
N GLY A 540 -32.29 9.06 20.18
CA GLY A 540 -31.53 9.62 21.30
C GLY A 540 -32.06 11.00 21.73
N LEU A 541 -33.38 11.18 21.65
CA LEU A 541 -34.06 12.37 22.18
C LEU A 541 -34.16 12.25 23.70
N THR A 542 -33.77 13.31 24.40
CA THR A 542 -34.01 13.43 25.84
C THR A 542 -35.50 13.62 26.12
N ARG A 543 -35.91 13.34 27.37
CA ARG A 543 -37.29 13.57 27.82
C ARG A 543 -37.77 15.00 27.53
N LYS A 544 -36.92 16.00 27.81
CA LYS A 544 -37.20 17.42 27.54
C LYS A 544 -37.33 17.74 26.05
N GLU A 545 -36.47 17.18 25.21
CA GLU A 545 -36.55 17.39 23.76
C GLU A 545 -37.82 16.78 23.17
N ALA A 546 -38.18 15.55 23.57
CA ALA A 546 -39.44 14.93 23.15
C ALA A 546 -40.65 15.75 23.65
N GLN A 547 -40.65 16.17 24.92
CA GLN A 547 -41.69 17.05 25.49
C GLN A 547 -41.87 18.33 24.68
N ASN A 548 -40.78 19.00 24.30
CA ASN A 548 -40.84 20.22 23.48
C ASN A 548 -41.52 19.98 22.13
N VAL A 549 -41.37 18.79 21.52
CA VAL A 549 -42.09 18.46 20.29
C VAL A 549 -43.58 18.33 20.54
N HIS A 550 -43.98 17.68 21.64
CA HIS A 550 -45.40 17.59 22.03
C HIS A 550 -46.02 18.97 22.31
N ILE A 551 -45.29 19.86 23.01
CA ILE A 551 -45.74 21.23 23.29
C ILE A 551 -45.93 22.00 21.98
N LYS A 552 -44.94 21.99 21.08
CA LYS A 552 -45.04 22.67 19.78
C LYS A 552 -46.20 22.16 18.94
N MET A 553 -46.50 20.87 18.99
CA MET A 553 -47.66 20.31 18.28
C MET A 553 -48.98 20.77 18.91
N ALA A 554 -49.06 20.77 20.25
CA ALA A 554 -50.21 21.27 20.99
C ALA A 554 -50.45 22.76 20.72
N GLU A 555 -49.40 23.57 20.73
CA GLU A 555 -49.43 24.99 20.39
C GLU A 555 -49.94 25.21 18.96
N LYS A 556 -49.40 24.50 17.96
CA LYS A 556 -49.90 24.57 16.59
C LYS A 556 -51.38 24.21 16.48
N ALA A 557 -51.83 23.16 17.18
CA ALA A 557 -53.23 22.75 17.17
C ALA A 557 -54.15 23.79 17.85
N PHE A 558 -53.67 24.40 18.94
CA PHE A 558 -54.37 25.47 19.64
C PHE A 558 -54.50 26.70 18.73
N VAL A 559 -53.40 27.18 18.14
CA VAL A 559 -53.37 28.34 17.24
C VAL A 559 -54.32 28.14 16.06
N GLN A 560 -54.30 26.97 15.40
CA GLN A 560 -55.19 26.69 14.28
C GLN A 560 -56.68 26.76 14.68
N GLN A 561 -57.04 26.23 15.84
CA GLN A 561 -58.42 26.30 16.32
C GLN A 561 -58.78 27.73 16.79
N ALA A 562 -57.81 28.44 17.38
CA ALA A 562 -57.97 29.82 17.81
C ALA A 562 -58.19 30.77 16.63
N GLU A 563 -57.44 30.62 15.55
CA GLU A 563 -57.61 31.37 14.30
C GLU A 563 -59.02 31.19 13.72
N VAL A 564 -59.58 29.97 13.78
CA VAL A 564 -60.96 29.71 13.35
C VAL A 564 -61.98 30.43 14.23
N ILE A 565 -61.78 30.43 15.55
CA ILE A 565 -62.69 31.08 16.51
C ILE A 565 -62.61 32.61 16.41
N LEU A 566 -61.40 33.14 16.21
CA LEU A 566 -61.11 34.57 16.14
C LEU A 566 -61.12 35.12 14.71
N ALA A 567 -61.68 34.38 13.74
CA ALA A 567 -61.72 34.78 12.33
C ALA A 567 -62.42 36.15 12.09
N ASP A 568 -63.28 36.59 13.00
CA ASP A 568 -63.96 37.90 12.96
C ASP A 568 -63.18 39.03 13.68
N GLY A 569 -61.99 38.74 14.20
CA GLY A 569 -61.11 39.69 14.88
C GLY A 569 -61.60 40.17 16.26
N LYS A 570 -62.64 39.57 16.83
CA LYS A 570 -63.20 40.00 18.13
C LYS A 570 -63.03 38.93 19.20
N LEU A 571 -62.36 39.29 20.30
CA LEU A 571 -62.29 38.48 21.51
C LEU A 571 -63.45 38.83 22.45
N THR A 572 -64.55 38.08 22.38
CA THR A 572 -65.65 38.17 23.33
C THR A 572 -65.45 37.18 24.49
N GLU A 573 -66.10 37.41 25.63
CA GLU A 573 -66.03 36.52 26.81
C GLU A 573 -66.38 35.06 26.45
N ALA A 574 -67.42 34.85 25.64
CA ALA A 574 -67.80 33.53 25.14
C ALA A 574 -66.70 32.85 24.29
N LYS A 575 -65.89 33.62 23.57
CA LYS A 575 -64.77 33.10 22.78
C LYS A 575 -63.54 32.83 23.66
N ALA A 576 -63.29 33.66 24.67
CA ALA A 576 -62.26 33.39 25.67
C ALA A 576 -62.54 32.06 26.41
N ASP A 577 -63.81 31.79 26.76
CA ASP A 577 -64.23 30.51 27.34
C ASP A 577 -64.05 29.33 26.37
N GLN A 578 -64.31 29.54 25.08
CA GLN A 578 -64.07 28.51 24.05
C GLN A 578 -62.58 28.22 23.87
N LEU A 579 -61.72 29.26 23.86
CA LEU A 579 -60.27 29.09 23.83
C LEU A 579 -59.76 28.38 25.07
N ALA A 580 -60.22 28.74 26.28
CA ALA A 580 -59.85 28.06 27.52
C ALA A 580 -60.27 26.58 27.53
N LYS A 581 -61.41 26.23 26.92
CA LYS A 581 -61.82 24.83 26.72
C LYS A 581 -60.90 24.09 25.77
N ILE A 582 -60.50 24.72 24.66
CA ILE A 582 -59.59 24.11 23.67
C ILE A 582 -58.20 23.95 24.27
N GLN A 583 -57.70 24.94 25.00
CA GLN A 583 -56.44 24.85 25.73
C GLN A 583 -56.43 23.62 26.64
N LYS A 584 -57.48 23.42 27.44
CA LYS A 584 -57.65 22.25 28.32
C LYS A 584 -57.78 20.94 27.54
N GLN A 585 -58.44 20.94 26.38
CA GLN A 585 -58.58 19.75 25.53
C GLN A 585 -57.26 19.32 24.90
N VAL A 586 -56.45 20.28 24.44
CA VAL A 586 -55.14 19.99 23.84
C VAL A 586 -54.09 19.75 24.93
N GLY A 587 -54.35 20.19 26.16
CA GLY A 587 -53.46 20.05 27.32
C GLY A 587 -52.30 21.04 27.30
N LEU A 588 -52.46 22.17 26.60
CA LEU A 588 -51.42 23.18 26.43
C LEU A 588 -51.26 24.00 27.73
N PRO A 589 -50.05 24.06 28.31
CA PRO A 589 -49.84 24.80 29.55
C PRO A 589 -50.05 26.30 29.37
N THR A 590 -50.47 26.97 30.45
CA THR A 590 -50.93 28.37 30.44
C THR A 590 -49.92 29.36 29.91
N GLU A 591 -48.63 29.06 30.01
CA GLU A 591 -47.56 29.92 29.50
C GLU A 591 -47.48 29.95 27.96
N TYR A 592 -48.05 28.94 27.30
CA TYR A 592 -47.97 28.73 25.84
C TYR A 592 -49.28 28.99 25.10
N ALA A 593 -50.39 29.24 25.82
CA ALA A 593 -51.72 29.49 25.27
C ALA A 593 -52.00 30.99 25.17
#